data_AF-A0A2N2J6K7-F1
#
_entry.id   AF-A0A2N2J6K7-F1
#
_cell.length_a   1.000
_cell.length_b   1.000
_cell.length_c   1.000
_cell.angle_alpha   90.00
_cell.angle_beta   90.00
_cell.angle_gamma   90.00
#
_symmetry.space_group_name_H-M   'P 1'
#
loop_
_entity.id
_entity.type
_entity.pdbx_description
1 polymer ?
#
loop_
_entity_poly.entity_id
_entity_poly.type
_entity_poly.pdbx_seq_one_letter_code
_entity_poly.pdbx_strand_id
1 'polypeptide(L)'
;MKNIRKEIKVWLQLGSFVVIWASVLLVSKVPLVIGWEAIKKLPDAITIYVILALIFTKWAWRLPIFKGWLVPFPDIEGTWKGTFQSTWVDSISGQKPPLKEVSIAIKQTFSNISCLMYTDESDSYSTTAQIIEDDESGVFRLSYNYTNRSRANVRDRSAIHDGAAILKIILEPNKKLEGEYWTSRKTTGDISVKFISKEITQNL
;
A
#
# COMPACT_ATOMS: atom_id res chain seq x y z
N MET A 1 -7.61 21.23 -2.96
CA MET A 1 -7.24 20.45 -4.17
C MET A 1 -7.78 19.01 -4.18
N LYS A 2 -7.90 18.33 -3.03
CA LYS A 2 -8.42 16.95 -2.91
C LYS A 2 -9.82 16.73 -3.53
N ASN A 3 -10.72 17.69 -3.36
CA ASN A 3 -12.06 17.65 -3.97
C ASN A 3 -12.03 17.73 -5.50
N ILE A 4 -11.22 18.62 -6.06
CA ILE A 4 -11.02 18.75 -7.53
C ILE A 4 -10.45 17.44 -8.11
N ARG A 5 -9.46 16.83 -7.45
CA ARG A 5 -8.92 15.51 -7.85
C ARG A 5 -10.00 14.41 -7.81
N LYS A 6 -10.95 14.48 -6.88
CA LYS A 6 -12.07 13.53 -6.78
C LYS A 6 -13.08 13.72 -7.92
N GLU A 7 -13.44 14.96 -8.23
CA GLU A 7 -14.36 15.29 -9.32
C GLU A 7 -13.80 14.87 -10.68
N ILE A 8 -12.52 15.15 -10.94
CA ILE A 8 -11.84 14.71 -12.17
C ILE A 8 -11.91 13.19 -12.32
N LYS A 9 -11.72 12.43 -11.24
CA LYS A 9 -11.82 10.96 -11.27
C LYS A 9 -13.23 10.47 -11.60
N VAL A 10 -14.26 11.13 -11.08
CA VAL A 10 -15.67 10.79 -11.40
C VAL A 10 -15.95 11.05 -12.88
N TRP A 11 -15.52 12.20 -13.41
CA TRP A 11 -15.70 12.51 -14.82
C TRP A 11 -14.92 11.58 -15.74
N LEU A 12 -13.71 11.16 -15.36
CA LEU A 12 -12.95 10.15 -16.09
C LEU A 12 -13.69 8.81 -16.14
N GLN A 13 -14.29 8.37 -15.02
CA GLN A 13 -15.09 7.15 -14.98
C GLN A 13 -16.32 7.24 -15.89
N LEU A 14 -17.10 8.31 -15.77
CA LEU A 14 -18.28 8.54 -16.62
C LEU A 14 -17.89 8.62 -18.11
N GLY A 15 -16.86 9.39 -18.44
CA GLY A 15 -16.35 9.50 -19.81
C GLY A 15 -15.90 8.17 -20.38
N SER A 16 -15.15 7.37 -19.60
CA SER A 16 -14.72 6.04 -20.04
C SER A 16 -15.90 5.09 -20.30
N PHE A 17 -16.94 5.13 -19.47
CA PHE A 17 -18.15 4.33 -19.67
C PHE A 17 -18.90 4.74 -20.94
N VAL A 18 -19.06 6.05 -21.18
CA VAL A 18 -19.70 6.57 -22.40
C VAL A 18 -18.93 6.13 -23.65
N VAL A 19 -17.60 6.20 -23.63
CA VAL A 19 -16.74 5.74 -24.74
C VAL A 19 -16.90 4.25 -24.99
N ILE A 20 -16.93 3.42 -23.94
CA ILE A 20 -17.16 1.97 -24.06
C ILE A 20 -18.54 1.70 -24.65
N TRP A 21 -19.59 2.36 -24.15
CA TRP A 21 -20.95 2.17 -24.65
C TRP A 21 -21.07 2.59 -26.12
N ALA A 22 -20.53 3.75 -26.50
CA ALA A 22 -20.49 4.18 -27.90
C ALA A 22 -19.74 3.18 -28.80
N SER A 23 -18.64 2.61 -28.30
CA SER A 23 -17.87 1.58 -29.02
C SER A 23 -18.69 0.30 -29.22
N VAL A 24 -19.45 -0.13 -28.21
CA VAL A 24 -20.36 -1.28 -28.31
C VAL A 24 -21.46 -1.04 -29.35
N LEU A 25 -22.03 0.17 -29.39
CA LEU A 25 -23.05 0.53 -30.39
C LEU A 25 -22.47 0.47 -31.81
N LEU A 26 -21.28 1.05 -32.02
CA LEU A 26 -20.59 1.03 -33.31
C LEU A 26 -20.29 -0.40 -33.79
N VAL A 27 -19.73 -1.24 -32.92
CA VAL A 27 -19.42 -2.65 -33.24
C VAL A 27 -20.70 -3.46 -33.50
N SER A 28 -21.77 -3.17 -32.75
CA SER A 28 -23.08 -3.81 -32.93
C SER A 28 -23.88 -3.25 -34.10
N LYS A 29 -23.36 -2.26 -34.83
CA LYS A 29 -24.04 -1.54 -35.92
C LYS A 29 -25.38 -0.91 -35.49
N VAL A 30 -25.52 -0.59 -34.20
CA VAL A 30 -26.67 0.14 -33.66
C VAL A 30 -26.41 1.65 -33.86
N PRO A 31 -27.40 2.43 -34.32
CA PRO A 31 -27.23 3.88 -34.44
C PRO A 31 -26.78 4.51 -33.12
N LEU A 32 -25.91 5.53 -33.19
CA LEU A 32 -25.48 6.35 -32.05
C LEU A 32 -26.58 7.33 -31.61
N VAL A 33 -27.78 6.81 -31.39
CA VAL A 33 -28.95 7.54 -30.93
C VAL A 33 -29.48 6.83 -29.69
N ILE A 34 -29.83 7.61 -28.68
CA ILE A 34 -30.43 7.06 -27.45
C ILE A 34 -31.82 6.55 -27.82
N GLY A 35 -31.94 5.24 -27.95
CA GLY A 35 -33.18 4.52 -28.23
C GLY A 35 -33.17 3.15 -27.57
N TRP A 36 -34.27 2.42 -27.69
CA TRP A 36 -34.45 1.13 -27.03
C TRP A 36 -33.36 0.11 -27.38
N GLU A 37 -32.95 0.07 -28.66
CA GLU A 37 -31.86 -0.81 -29.12
C GLU A 37 -30.50 -0.44 -28.52
N ALA A 38 -30.25 0.84 -28.23
CA ALA A 38 -29.02 1.27 -27.57
C ALA A 38 -29.03 0.92 -26.07
N ILE A 39 -30.19 1.05 -25.42
CA ILE A 39 -30.37 0.68 -23.99
C ILE A 39 -30.14 -0.82 -23.79
N LYS A 40 -30.63 -1.67 -24.71
CA LYS A 40 -30.38 -3.13 -24.68
C LYS A 40 -28.89 -3.50 -24.70
N LYS A 41 -28.01 -2.58 -25.14
CA LYS A 41 -26.55 -2.76 -25.20
C LYS A 41 -25.81 -2.29 -23.96
N LEU A 42 -26.50 -1.73 -22.96
CA LEU A 42 -25.87 -1.39 -21.68
C LEU A 42 -25.25 -2.59 -20.95
N PRO A 43 -25.87 -3.79 -20.90
CA PRO A 43 -25.25 -4.96 -20.27
C PRO A 43 -23.91 -5.36 -20.91
N ASP A 44 -23.79 -5.28 -22.24
CA ASP A 44 -22.54 -5.55 -22.97
C ASP A 44 -21.46 -4.53 -22.56
N ALA A 45 -21.80 -3.24 -22.51
CA ALA A 45 -20.89 -2.17 -22.10
C ALA A 45 -20.46 -2.30 -20.62
N ILE A 46 -21.39 -2.64 -19.73
CA ILE A 46 -21.11 -2.90 -18.31
C ILE A 46 -20.16 -4.09 -18.17
N THR A 47 -20.40 -5.17 -18.90
CA THR A 47 -19.53 -6.36 -18.89
C THR A 47 -18.10 -6.00 -19.30
N ILE A 48 -17.95 -5.27 -20.41
CA ILE A 48 -16.63 -4.81 -20.89
C ILE A 48 -15.98 -3.89 -19.85
N TYR A 49 -16.73 -2.95 -19.28
CA TYR A 49 -16.24 -2.03 -18.25
C TYR A 49 -15.72 -2.79 -17.02
N VAL A 50 -16.47 -3.79 -16.54
CA VAL A 50 -16.06 -4.61 -15.40
C VAL A 50 -14.79 -5.41 -15.71
N ILE A 51 -14.69 -6.01 -16.90
CA ILE A 51 -13.48 -6.72 -17.33
C ILE A 51 -12.27 -5.79 -17.36
N LEU A 52 -12.41 -4.59 -17.95
CA LEU A 52 -11.34 -3.60 -17.99
C LEU A 52 -10.96 -3.11 -16.58
N ALA A 53 -11.93 -2.91 -15.70
CA ALA A 53 -11.69 -2.53 -14.31
C ALA A 53 -10.95 -3.63 -13.55
N LEU A 54 -11.27 -4.91 -13.77
CA LEU A 54 -10.55 -6.04 -13.18
C LEU A 54 -9.13 -6.14 -13.71
N ILE A 55 -8.93 -5.97 -15.02
CA ILE A 55 -7.59 -5.95 -15.62
C ILE A 55 -6.76 -4.80 -15.04
N PHE A 56 -7.37 -3.62 -14.93
CA PHE A 56 -6.73 -2.43 -14.40
C PHE A 56 -6.32 -2.62 -12.94
N THR A 57 -7.25 -3.01 -12.07
CA THR A 57 -7.04 -3.14 -10.62
C THR A 57 -6.10 -4.29 -10.25
N LYS A 58 -6.00 -5.33 -11.09
CA LYS A 58 -5.11 -6.46 -10.85
C LYS A 58 -3.71 -6.27 -11.42
N TRP A 59 -3.57 -5.63 -12.58
CA TRP A 59 -2.27 -5.54 -13.28
C TRP A 59 -1.92 -4.15 -13.78
N ALA A 60 -2.82 -3.50 -14.54
CA ALA A 60 -2.45 -2.34 -15.34
C ALA A 60 -2.05 -1.13 -14.49
N TRP A 61 -2.60 -0.97 -13.28
CA TRP A 61 -2.31 0.16 -12.38
C TRP A 61 -0.81 0.34 -12.05
N ARG A 62 0.01 -0.72 -12.16
CA ARG A 62 1.46 -0.65 -11.90
C ARG A 62 2.25 0.01 -13.04
N LEU A 63 1.65 0.16 -14.22
CA LEU A 63 2.33 0.71 -15.39
C LEU A 63 2.68 2.20 -15.19
N PRO A 64 3.87 2.65 -15.63
CA PRO A 64 4.30 4.04 -15.47
C PRO A 64 3.33 5.07 -16.04
N ILE A 65 2.63 4.74 -17.12
CA ILE A 65 1.68 5.63 -17.79
C ILE A 65 0.52 6.09 -16.88
N PHE A 66 0.16 5.33 -15.85
CA PHE A 66 -0.93 5.69 -14.95
C PHE A 66 -0.47 6.42 -13.68
N LYS A 67 0.84 6.50 -13.44
CA LYS A 67 1.40 7.11 -12.21
C LYS A 67 1.20 8.63 -12.23
N GLY A 68 0.85 9.19 -11.08
CA GLY A 68 0.77 10.65 -10.86
C GLY A 68 -0.57 11.30 -11.22
N TRP A 69 -1.26 10.85 -12.28
CA TRP A 69 -2.56 11.41 -12.66
C TRP A 69 -3.74 10.50 -12.27
N LEU A 70 -3.67 9.21 -12.60
CA LEU A 70 -4.73 8.24 -12.31
C LEU A 70 -4.47 7.50 -11.00
N VAL A 71 -3.23 7.03 -10.82
CA VAL A 71 -2.75 6.31 -9.62
C VAL A 71 -1.91 7.28 -8.79
N PRO A 72 -2.44 7.81 -7.68
CA PRO A 72 -1.80 8.88 -6.91
C PRO A 72 -0.85 8.34 -5.82
N PHE A 73 -0.42 7.09 -5.91
CA PHE A 73 0.43 6.46 -4.89
C PHE A 73 1.51 5.61 -5.56
N PRO A 74 2.68 5.46 -4.92
CA PRO A 74 3.74 4.62 -5.43
C PRO A 74 3.47 3.12 -5.23
N ASP A 75 4.13 2.31 -6.06
CA ASP A 75 4.23 0.85 -5.85
C ASP A 75 5.47 0.53 -5.00
N ILE A 76 5.22 0.13 -3.76
CA ILE A 76 6.21 -0.28 -2.75
C ILE A 76 6.19 -1.79 -2.48
N GLU A 77 5.47 -2.58 -3.29
CA GLU A 77 5.46 -4.04 -3.16
C GLU A 77 6.87 -4.60 -3.28
N GLY A 78 7.20 -5.53 -2.37
CA GLY A 78 8.44 -6.28 -2.36
C GLY A 78 8.96 -6.53 -0.95
N THR A 79 10.19 -7.02 -0.89
CA THR A 79 10.91 -7.29 0.36
C THR A 79 11.92 -6.18 0.64
N TRP A 80 11.95 -5.76 1.90
CA TRP A 80 12.76 -4.68 2.42
C TRP A 80 13.60 -5.20 3.58
N LYS A 81 14.85 -4.76 3.70
CA LYS A 81 15.75 -5.14 4.81
C LYS A 81 16.46 -3.92 5.40
N GLY A 82 16.72 -3.97 6.68
CA GLY A 82 17.50 -2.96 7.36
C GLY A 82 17.46 -3.17 8.85
N THR A 83 17.27 -2.09 9.59
CA THR A 83 17.41 -2.12 11.05
C THR A 83 16.32 -1.34 11.76
N PHE A 84 16.08 -1.70 13.02
CA PHE A 84 15.32 -0.88 13.94
C PHE A 84 16.06 -0.67 15.27
N GLN A 85 15.82 0.47 15.91
CA GLN A 85 16.43 0.86 17.17
C GLN A 85 15.35 1.28 18.16
N SER A 86 15.23 0.56 19.27
CA SER A 86 14.29 0.89 20.35
C SER A 86 14.81 2.06 21.20
N THR A 87 13.91 2.94 21.61
CA THR A 87 14.19 3.99 22.61
C THR A 87 14.12 3.46 24.05
N TRP A 88 13.58 2.25 24.25
CA TRP A 88 13.47 1.62 25.57
C TRP A 88 14.85 1.48 26.22
N VAL A 89 14.90 1.72 27.53
CA VAL A 89 16.09 1.59 28.36
C VAL A 89 15.79 0.55 29.42
N ASP A 90 16.68 -0.42 29.56
CA ASP A 90 16.58 -1.44 30.59
C ASP A 90 16.80 -0.83 31.97
N SER A 91 15.88 -1.09 32.91
CA SER A 91 15.90 -0.45 34.23
C SER A 91 16.99 -0.97 35.16
N ILE A 92 17.60 -2.12 34.86
CA ILE A 92 18.64 -2.74 35.68
C ILE A 92 20.02 -2.35 35.16
N SER A 93 20.25 -2.51 33.86
CA SER A 93 21.53 -2.22 33.21
C SER A 93 21.69 -0.76 32.78
N GLY A 94 20.60 0.00 32.66
CA GLY A 94 20.61 1.38 32.14
C GLY A 94 20.96 1.48 30.66
N GLN A 95 21.02 0.35 29.93
CA GLN A 95 21.43 0.30 28.54
C GLN A 95 20.23 0.25 27.58
N LYS A 96 20.42 0.80 26.39
CA LYS A 96 19.49 0.62 25.27
C LYS A 96 19.75 -0.71 24.59
N PRO A 97 18.72 -1.40 24.07
CA PRO A 97 18.91 -2.55 23.20
C PRO A 97 19.84 -2.20 22.03
N PRO A 98 20.64 -3.17 21.54
CA PRO A 98 21.43 -2.96 20.34
C PRO A 98 20.52 -2.72 19.13
N LEU A 99 21.11 -2.16 18.07
CA LEU A 99 20.50 -2.08 16.75
C LEU A 99 20.16 -3.50 16.28
N LYS A 100 18.91 -3.73 15.87
CA LYS A 100 18.44 -5.06 15.46
C LYS A 100 18.11 -5.07 13.98
N GLU A 101 18.39 -6.20 13.33
CA GLU A 101 18.00 -6.42 11.93
C GLU A 101 16.49 -6.67 11.81
N VAL A 102 15.93 -6.20 10.71
CA VAL A 102 14.51 -6.37 10.39
C VAL A 102 14.32 -6.57 8.89
N SER A 103 13.43 -7.50 8.55
CA SER A 103 12.92 -7.70 7.20
C SER A 103 11.44 -7.33 7.15
N ILE A 104 11.01 -6.59 6.13
CA ILE A 104 9.60 -6.23 5.91
C ILE A 104 9.19 -6.73 4.53
N ALA A 105 8.20 -7.62 4.50
CA ALA A 105 7.49 -8.03 3.30
C ALA A 105 6.25 -7.16 3.13
N ILE A 106 6.19 -6.39 2.04
CA ILE A 106 5.05 -5.53 1.70
C ILE A 106 4.35 -6.14 0.49
N LYS A 107 3.06 -6.46 0.64
CA LYS A 107 2.17 -6.83 -0.46
C LYS A 107 1.23 -5.67 -0.74
N GLN A 108 1.09 -5.30 -2.00
CA GLN A 108 0.28 -4.15 -2.41
C GLN A 108 -0.58 -4.49 -3.63
N THR A 109 -1.89 -4.39 -3.45
CA THR A 109 -2.85 -4.35 -4.56
C THR A 109 -3.26 -2.90 -4.81
N PHE A 110 -4.11 -2.68 -5.80
CA PHE A 110 -4.65 -1.34 -6.07
C PHE A 110 -5.40 -0.74 -4.86
N SER A 111 -6.02 -1.56 -4.03
CA SER A 111 -6.90 -1.12 -2.94
C SER A 111 -6.44 -1.53 -1.54
N ASN A 112 -5.41 -2.36 -1.42
CA ASN A 112 -4.98 -2.88 -0.12
C ASN A 112 -3.47 -2.96 -0.01
N ILE A 113 -2.98 -2.75 1.22
CA ILE A 113 -1.58 -2.94 1.59
C ILE A 113 -1.57 -3.85 2.81
N SER A 114 -0.63 -4.79 2.83
CA SER A 114 -0.31 -5.56 4.03
C SER A 114 1.19 -5.59 4.23
N CYS A 115 1.60 -5.35 5.47
CA CYS A 115 2.99 -5.39 5.89
C CYS A 115 3.19 -6.57 6.84
N LEU A 116 4.27 -7.31 6.63
CA LEU A 116 4.68 -8.41 7.48
C LEU A 116 6.15 -8.20 7.83
N MET A 117 6.42 -7.99 9.10
CA MET A 117 7.74 -7.68 9.63
C MET A 117 8.30 -8.90 10.36
N TYR A 118 9.58 -9.17 10.16
CA TYR A 118 10.30 -10.28 10.75
C TYR A 118 11.57 -9.80 11.43
N THR A 119 11.82 -10.36 12.60
CA THR A 119 13.07 -10.22 13.36
C THR A 119 13.49 -11.60 13.87
N ASP A 120 14.66 -11.67 14.48
CA ASP A 120 15.13 -12.86 15.19
C ASP A 120 14.21 -13.28 16.36
N GLU A 121 13.52 -12.31 16.97
CA GLU A 121 12.73 -12.49 18.18
C GLU A 121 11.22 -12.49 17.95
N SER A 122 10.72 -11.91 16.86
CA SER A 122 9.28 -11.74 16.64
C SER A 122 8.87 -11.53 15.19
N ASP A 123 7.61 -11.84 14.93
CA ASP A 123 6.93 -11.51 13.68
C ASP A 123 5.78 -10.54 13.97
N SER A 124 5.57 -9.55 13.11
CA SER A 124 4.42 -8.65 13.23
C SER A 124 3.65 -8.54 11.93
N TYR A 125 2.32 -8.57 12.02
CA TYR A 125 1.41 -8.47 10.88
C TYR A 125 0.60 -7.19 10.98
N SER A 126 0.47 -6.48 9.85
CA SER A 126 -0.36 -5.28 9.79
C SER A 126 -1.84 -5.64 9.94
N THR A 127 -2.55 -4.93 10.79
CA THR A 127 -4.02 -4.97 10.88
C THR A 127 -4.66 -3.98 9.91
N THR A 128 -4.00 -2.84 9.68
CA THR A 128 -4.36 -1.85 8.68
C THR A 128 -3.08 -1.23 8.11
N ALA A 129 -3.06 -0.90 6.82
CA ALA A 129 -1.96 -0.17 6.19
C ALA A 129 -2.47 0.71 5.05
N GLN A 130 -1.88 1.90 4.92
CA GLN A 130 -2.21 2.85 3.86
C GLN A 130 -1.00 3.70 3.49
N ILE A 131 -0.98 4.19 2.25
CA ILE A 131 -0.07 5.24 1.82
C ILE A 131 -0.80 6.58 1.90
N ILE A 132 -0.18 7.54 2.58
CA ILE A 132 -0.67 8.90 2.75
C ILE A 132 0.29 9.82 2.00
N GLU A 133 -0.26 10.70 1.16
CA GLU A 133 0.48 11.83 0.57
C GLU A 133 0.31 13.02 1.52
N ASP A 134 1.43 13.62 1.93
CA ASP A 134 1.43 14.88 2.66
C ASP A 134 1.13 16.02 1.67
N ASP A 135 0.00 16.72 1.87
CA ASP A 135 -0.53 17.68 0.91
C ASP A 135 0.39 18.90 0.69
N GLU A 136 1.25 19.24 1.65
CA GLU A 136 2.15 20.41 1.57
C GLU A 136 3.51 20.05 0.97
N SER A 137 4.05 18.90 1.35
CA SER A 137 5.40 18.47 0.94
C SER A 137 5.42 17.51 -0.25
N GLY A 138 4.27 16.92 -0.62
CA GLY A 138 4.18 15.85 -1.62
C GLY A 138 4.86 14.54 -1.19
N VAL A 139 5.27 14.45 0.09
CA VAL A 139 5.99 13.29 0.61
C VAL A 139 5.00 12.16 0.89
N PHE A 140 5.28 10.98 0.35
CA PHE A 140 4.51 9.78 0.69
C PHE A 140 4.98 9.16 2.00
N ARG A 141 4.04 8.73 2.82
CA ARG A 141 4.27 7.96 4.05
C ARG A 141 3.45 6.67 4.02
N LEU A 142 4.08 5.55 4.35
CA LEU A 142 3.41 4.31 4.70
C LEU A 142 3.03 4.38 6.19
N SER A 143 1.74 4.38 6.48
CA SER A 143 1.21 4.32 7.85
C SER A 143 0.49 3.00 8.05
N TYR A 144 0.85 2.26 9.10
CA TYR A 144 0.22 0.98 9.39
C TYR A 144 0.16 0.68 10.89
N ASN A 145 -0.92 0.01 11.30
CA ASN A 145 -1.05 -0.60 12.61
C ASN A 145 -0.68 -2.08 12.50
N TYR A 146 -0.13 -2.67 13.55
CA TYR A 146 0.29 -4.06 13.56
C TYR A 146 0.09 -4.72 14.92
N THR A 147 0.00 -6.05 14.91
CA THR A 147 0.14 -6.88 16.11
C THR A 147 1.45 -7.65 16.00
N ASN A 148 2.30 -7.52 17.02
CA ASN A 148 3.56 -8.22 17.11
C ASN A 148 3.43 -9.47 17.99
N ARG A 149 3.85 -10.60 17.46
CA ARG A 149 3.86 -11.90 18.14
C ARG A 149 5.31 -12.37 18.29
N SER A 150 5.89 -12.09 19.46
CA SER A 150 7.22 -12.57 19.82
C SER A 150 7.27 -14.09 19.93
N ARG A 151 8.40 -14.71 19.60
CA ARG A 151 8.63 -16.16 19.73
C ARG A 151 8.43 -16.61 21.17
N ALA A 152 8.05 -17.87 21.35
CA ALA A 152 7.69 -18.40 22.67
C ALA A 152 8.83 -18.26 23.70
N ASN A 153 10.08 -18.43 23.27
CA ASN A 153 11.29 -18.36 24.09
C ASN A 153 11.69 -16.95 24.53
N VAL A 154 11.03 -15.90 24.03
CA VAL A 154 11.30 -14.49 24.41
C VAL A 154 10.02 -13.77 24.86
N ARG A 155 8.91 -14.51 25.04
CA ARG A 155 7.59 -13.93 25.29
C ARG A 155 7.42 -13.41 26.72
N ASP A 156 8.20 -13.93 27.64
CA ASP A 156 8.33 -13.48 29.03
C ASP A 156 8.83 -12.02 29.11
N ARG A 157 9.88 -11.68 28.36
CA ARG A 157 10.42 -10.31 28.27
C ARG A 157 9.80 -9.47 27.16
N SER A 158 9.16 -10.11 26.18
CA SER A 158 8.51 -9.45 25.05
C SER A 158 7.13 -10.02 24.78
N ALA A 159 6.16 -9.66 25.63
CA ALA A 159 4.76 -10.07 25.44
C ALA A 159 4.19 -9.61 24.08
N ILE A 160 3.16 -10.32 23.61
CA ILE A 160 2.38 -9.93 22.43
C ILE A 160 1.81 -8.53 22.67
N HIS A 161 1.90 -7.66 21.66
CA HIS A 161 1.48 -6.27 21.77
C HIS A 161 1.10 -5.71 20.42
N ASP A 162 0.35 -4.61 20.45
CA ASP A 162 0.01 -3.83 19.26
C ASP A 162 0.94 -2.64 19.12
N GLY A 163 1.05 -2.13 17.91
CA GLY A 163 1.78 -0.93 17.61
C GLY A 163 1.34 -0.30 16.31
N ALA A 164 1.99 0.81 15.99
CA ALA A 164 1.85 1.45 14.70
C ALA A 164 3.18 2.03 14.26
N ALA A 165 3.33 2.23 12.97
CA ALA A 165 4.51 2.86 12.38
C ALA A 165 4.10 3.85 11.28
N ILE A 166 4.93 4.88 11.13
CA ILE A 166 4.83 5.87 10.06
C ILE A 166 6.21 5.95 9.40
N LEU A 167 6.31 5.45 8.17
CA LEU A 167 7.55 5.39 7.41
C LEU A 167 7.46 6.28 6.19
N LYS A 168 8.34 7.27 6.08
CA LYS A 168 8.57 8.04 4.86
C LYS A 168 9.00 7.12 3.73
N ILE A 169 8.39 7.30 2.55
CA ILE A 169 8.68 6.53 1.34
C ILE A 169 9.65 7.35 0.47
N ILE A 170 10.86 6.83 0.31
CA ILE A 170 11.88 7.39 -0.59
C ILE A 170 12.02 6.42 -1.75
N LEU A 171 11.80 6.90 -2.98
CA LEU A 171 11.83 6.05 -4.18
C LEU A 171 13.16 6.14 -4.94
N GLU A 172 13.83 7.29 -4.87
CA GLU A 172 15.04 7.60 -5.62
C GLU A 172 16.05 8.34 -4.73
N PRO A 173 17.38 8.21 -4.95
CA PRO A 173 18.03 7.29 -5.90
C PRO A 173 18.06 5.83 -5.41
N ASN A 174 17.77 5.61 -4.12
CA ASN A 174 17.71 4.27 -3.53
C ASN A 174 16.41 4.15 -2.74
N LYS A 175 15.62 3.14 -3.09
CA LYS A 175 14.33 2.89 -2.43
C LYS A 175 14.55 2.59 -0.94
N LYS A 176 13.98 3.44 -0.09
CA LYS A 176 14.10 3.36 1.37
C LYS A 176 12.77 3.67 2.04
N LEU A 177 12.50 2.98 3.16
CA LEU A 177 11.47 3.36 4.11
C LEU A 177 12.17 3.75 5.42
N GLU A 178 11.85 4.93 5.95
CA GLU A 178 12.43 5.42 7.19
C GLU A 178 11.41 6.16 8.05
N GLY A 179 11.45 5.96 9.36
CA GLY A 179 10.57 6.66 10.27
C GLY A 179 10.47 5.97 11.60
N GLU A 180 9.37 6.20 12.29
CA GLU A 180 9.19 5.81 13.69
C GLU A 180 8.08 4.76 13.86
N TYR A 181 8.17 4.04 14.97
CA TYR A 181 7.09 3.19 15.47
C TYR A 181 6.83 3.47 16.95
N TRP A 182 5.64 3.10 17.40
CA TRP A 182 5.27 3.07 18.81
C TRP A 182 4.45 1.84 19.13
N THR A 183 4.50 1.41 20.39
CA THR A 183 3.82 0.20 20.85
C THR A 183 2.88 0.49 22.03
N SER A 184 1.89 -0.38 22.23
CA SER A 184 1.02 -0.37 23.41
C SER A 184 1.78 -0.63 24.72
N ARG A 185 3.06 -1.01 24.63
CA ARG A 185 3.99 -1.17 25.77
C ARG A 185 4.71 0.14 26.15
N LYS A 186 4.27 1.28 25.61
CA LYS A 186 4.88 2.61 25.85
C LYS A 186 6.34 2.67 25.43
N THR A 187 6.70 1.96 24.35
CA THR A 187 8.01 2.05 23.72
C THR A 187 7.89 2.65 22.34
N THR A 188 8.93 3.34 21.91
CA THR A 188 9.07 3.87 20.55
C THR A 188 10.39 3.39 19.94
N GLY A 189 10.60 3.70 18.67
CA GLY A 189 11.88 3.48 18.02
C GLY A 189 11.87 3.89 16.57
N ASP A 190 13.04 3.83 15.97
CA ASP A 190 13.25 4.17 14.57
C ASP A 190 13.39 2.90 13.73
N ILE A 191 12.84 2.91 12.52
CA ILE A 191 12.98 1.88 11.50
C ILE A 191 13.62 2.51 10.26
N SER A 192 14.61 1.82 9.69
CA SER A 192 15.22 2.21 8.42
C SER A 192 15.51 0.96 7.59
N VAL A 193 14.75 0.78 6.51
CA VAL A 193 14.88 -0.36 5.59
C VAL A 193 15.08 0.08 4.15
N LYS A 194 15.84 -0.71 3.39
CA LYS A 194 16.09 -0.53 1.96
C LYS A 194 15.41 -1.63 1.16
N PHE A 195 14.99 -1.32 -0.06
CA PHE A 195 14.40 -2.30 -0.96
C PHE A 195 15.44 -3.35 -1.37
N ILE A 196 15.04 -4.62 -1.37
CA ILE A 196 15.89 -5.75 -1.74
C ILE A 196 15.42 -6.40 -3.03
N SER A 197 14.14 -6.74 -3.11
CA SER A 197 13.59 -7.51 -4.24
C SER A 197 12.09 -7.27 -4.42
N LYS A 198 11.59 -7.53 -5.64
CA LYS A 198 10.14 -7.57 -5.93
C LYS A 198 9.49 -8.87 -5.45
N GLU A 199 10.26 -9.95 -5.34
CA GLU A 199 9.79 -11.21 -4.78
C GLU A 199 9.51 -11.05 -3.29
N ILE A 200 8.33 -11.48 -2.84
CA ILE A 200 7.92 -11.40 -1.44
C ILE A 200 8.41 -12.65 -0.73
N THR A 201 9.51 -12.52 0.02
CA THR A 201 10.05 -13.59 0.86
C THR A 201 9.62 -13.41 2.31
N GLN A 202 9.07 -14.47 2.90
CA GLN A 202 8.59 -14.52 4.29
C GLN A 202 9.62 -15.04 5.30
N ASN A 203 10.79 -15.47 4.83
CA ASN A 203 11.88 -15.99 5.67
C ASN A 203 13.20 -15.49 5.09
N LEU A 204 13.86 -14.57 5.78
CA LEU A 204 15.10 -13.95 5.32
C LEU A 204 16.00 -13.55 6.47
#